data_AF-A0A359E003-F1
#
_entry.id   AF-A0A359E003-F1
#
_cell.length_a   1.000
_cell.length_b   1.000
_cell.length_c   1.000
_cell.angle_alpha   90.00
_cell.angle_beta   90.00
_cell.angle_gamma   90.00
#
_symmetry.space_group_name_H-M   'P 1'
#
loop_
_entity.id
_entity.type
_entity.pdbx_description
1 polymer ?
#
loop_
_entity_poly.entity_id
_entity_poly.type
_entity_poly.pdbx_seq_one_letter_code
_entity_poly.pdbx_strand_id
1 'polypeptide(L)'
;SIGANATIICGNELGKYCLIGAGAVITKPVLPYALMVGNPAKQIGWVSEYGHRLDFGQDGKATCPESKDDYQLKFGEVTKVEG
;
A
#
# COMPACT_ATOMS: atom_id res chain seq x y z
N SER A 1 -1.51 -7.97 -1.17
CA SER A 1 -2.23 -9.02 -0.41
C SER A 1 -3.64 -8.56 -0.06
N ILE A 2 -4.61 -9.49 -0.01
CA ILE A 2 -5.99 -9.22 0.42
C ILE A 2 -6.23 -9.91 1.76
N GLY A 3 -6.54 -9.13 2.80
CA GLY A 3 -6.76 -9.62 4.16
C GLY A 3 -8.05 -10.42 4.30
N ALA A 4 -8.11 -11.24 5.35
CA ALA A 4 -9.27 -12.09 5.62
C ALA A 4 -10.55 -11.26 5.77
N ASN A 5 -11.66 -11.76 5.18
CA ASN A 5 -12.97 -11.10 5.21
C ASN A 5 -12.98 -9.66 4.67
N ALA A 6 -12.02 -9.29 3.81
CA ALA A 6 -12.08 -8.04 3.07
C ALA A 6 -13.17 -8.12 1.99
N THR A 7 -13.88 -7.01 1.78
CA THR A 7 -14.91 -6.88 0.75
C THR A 7 -14.47 -5.82 -0.26
N ILE A 8 -14.48 -6.17 -1.55
CA ILE A 8 -14.15 -5.23 -2.63
C ILE A 8 -15.39 -5.00 -3.47
N ILE A 9 -15.88 -3.76 -3.52
CA ILE A 9 -16.96 -3.40 -4.44
C ILE A 9 -16.43 -3.52 -5.87
N CYS A 10 -17.18 -4.22 -6.73
CA CYS A 10 -16.82 -4.44 -8.13
C CYS A 10 -16.53 -3.13 -8.87
N GLY A 11 -15.57 -3.15 -9.79
CA GLY A 11 -15.14 -1.99 -10.58
C GLY A 11 -14.01 -1.17 -9.95
N ASN A 12 -13.56 -1.50 -8.74
CA ASN A 12 -12.39 -0.86 -8.12
C ASN A 12 -11.10 -1.62 -8.46
N GLU A 13 -10.16 -0.93 -9.10
CA GLU A 13 -8.83 -1.49 -9.37
C GLU A 13 -7.97 -1.55 -8.10
N LEU A 14 -7.20 -2.63 -7.96
CA LEU A 14 -6.24 -2.80 -6.89
C LEU A 14 -4.82 -2.70 -7.44
N GLY A 15 -4.10 -1.66 -7.01
CA GLY A 15 -2.72 -1.42 -7.41
C GLY A 15 -1.79 -2.55 -6.98
N LYS A 16 -0.68 -2.71 -7.73
CA LYS A 16 0.33 -3.73 -7.45
C LYS A 16 0.86 -3.61 -6.03
N TYR A 17 1.03 -4.75 -5.37
CA TYR A 17 1.56 -4.84 -4.00
C TYR A 17 0.78 -4.05 -2.93
N CYS A 18 -0.43 -3.55 -3.23
CA CYS A 18 -1.28 -2.99 -2.17
C CYS A 18 -1.60 -4.06 -1.11
N LEU A 19 -1.82 -3.61 0.12
CA LEU A 19 -2.18 -4.47 1.23
C LEU A 19 -3.52 -4.02 1.81
N ILE A 20 -4.52 -4.88 1.61
CA ILE A 20 -5.86 -4.69 2.14
C ILE A 20 -5.94 -5.38 3.49
N GLY A 21 -6.22 -4.64 4.55
CA GLY A 21 -6.39 -5.17 5.90
C GLY A 21 -7.60 -6.09 6.01
N ALA A 22 -7.59 -6.96 7.01
CA ALA A 22 -8.73 -7.83 7.31
C ALA A 22 -9.99 -7.00 7.62
N GLY A 23 -11.14 -7.46 7.11
CA GLY A 23 -12.43 -6.78 7.28
C GLY A 23 -12.57 -5.44 6.57
N ALA A 24 -11.61 -5.02 5.73
CA ALA A 24 -11.68 -3.75 5.03
C ALA A 24 -12.74 -3.78 3.90
N VAL A 25 -13.44 -2.66 3.69
CA VAL A 25 -14.44 -2.52 2.62
C VAL A 25 -13.97 -1.48 1.59
N ILE A 26 -13.48 -1.98 0.46
CA ILE A 26 -12.94 -1.15 -0.63
C ILE A 26 -14.08 -0.61 -1.49
N THR A 27 -14.21 0.71 -1.47
CA THR A 27 -15.25 1.48 -2.18
C THR A 27 -14.69 2.36 -3.31
N LYS A 28 -13.37 2.46 -3.43
CA LYS A 28 -12.64 3.29 -4.39
C LYS A 28 -11.38 2.54 -4.90
N PRO A 29 -10.82 2.90 -6.06
CA PRO A 29 -9.55 2.36 -6.53
C PRO A 29 -8.43 2.52 -5.50
N VAL A 30 -7.51 1.56 -5.46
CA VAL A 30 -6.41 1.50 -4.51
C VAL A 30 -5.08 1.66 -5.25
N LEU A 31 -4.23 2.57 -4.77
CA LEU A 31 -2.92 2.81 -5.36
C LEU A 31 -1.94 1.63 -5.13
N PRO A 32 -0.92 1.46 -5.99
CA PRO A 32 0.16 0.51 -5.74
C PRO A 32 0.80 0.75 -4.37
N TYR A 33 1.19 -0.32 -3.67
CA TYR A 33 1.81 -0.27 -2.35
C TYR A 33 0.94 0.32 -1.23
N ALA A 34 -0.31 0.72 -1.47
CA ALA A 34 -1.15 1.35 -0.46
C ALA A 34 -1.56 0.36 0.65
N LEU A 35 -1.53 0.83 1.90
CA LEU A 35 -2.05 0.11 3.06
C LEU A 35 -3.47 0.58 3.38
N MET A 36 -4.47 -0.28 3.13
CA MET A 36 -5.89 0.06 3.26
C MET A 36 -6.54 -0.67 4.44
N VAL A 37 -7.26 0.02 5.31
CA VAL A 37 -7.99 -0.60 6.44
C VAL A 37 -9.35 0.04 6.70
N GLY A 38 -10.26 -0.70 7.34
CA GLY A 38 -11.54 -0.17 7.85
C GLY A 38 -12.72 -0.26 6.88
N ASN A 39 -13.88 0.22 7.32
CA ASN A 39 -15.13 0.22 6.57
C ASN A 39 -15.84 1.58 6.71
N PRO A 40 -15.90 2.43 5.66
CA PRO A 40 -15.23 2.25 4.37
C PRO A 40 -13.72 2.33 4.53
N ALA A 41 -13.00 1.59 3.67
CA ALA A 41 -11.54 1.51 3.75
C ALA A 41 -10.88 2.86 3.48
N LYS A 42 -9.88 3.19 4.30
CA LYS A 42 -9.03 4.37 4.15
C LYS A 42 -7.57 3.95 4.06
N GLN A 43 -6.80 4.72 3.30
CA GLN A 43 -5.36 4.56 3.27
C GLN A 43 -4.75 5.10 4.57
N ILE A 44 -3.93 4.29 5.23
CA ILE A 44 -3.23 4.66 6.47
C ILE A 44 -1.70 4.68 6.33
N GLY A 45 -1.20 4.36 5.14
CA GLY A 45 0.22 4.36 4.82
C GLY A 45 0.52 3.57 3.56
N TRP A 46 1.74 3.06 3.51
CA TRP A 46 2.29 2.30 2.40
C TRP A 46 3.02 1.07 2.92
N VAL A 47 3.15 0.05 2.08
CA VAL A 47 3.89 -1.18 2.38
C VAL A 47 4.88 -1.49 1.28
N SER A 48 5.93 -2.21 1.63
CA SER A 48 6.84 -2.83 0.67
C SER A 48 6.21 -4.08 0.05
N GLU A 49 6.87 -4.64 -0.96
CA GLU A 49 6.48 -5.91 -1.59
C GLU A 49 6.47 -7.09 -0.58
N TYR A 50 7.20 -6.95 0.52
CA TYR A 50 7.32 -7.92 1.61
C TYR A 50 6.30 -7.67 2.74
N GLY A 51 5.41 -6.68 2.59
CA GLY A 51 4.35 -6.39 3.55
C GLY A 51 4.79 -5.58 4.77
N HIS A 52 6.03 -5.07 4.80
CA HIS A 52 6.49 -4.14 5.84
C HIS A 52 5.99 -2.74 5.57
N ARG A 53 5.55 -2.04 6.61
CA ARG A 53 5.17 -0.62 6.50
C ARG A 53 6.39 0.20 6.06
N LEU A 54 6.18 1.09 5.08
CA LEU A 54 7.18 2.05 4.63
C LEU A 54 6.96 3.38 5.36
N ASP A 55 8.00 3.83 6.06
CA ASP A 55 8.03 5.13 6.73
C ASP A 55 8.86 6.10 5.88
N PHE A 56 8.16 6.95 5.13
CA PHE A 56 8.78 7.94 4.25
C PHE A 56 9.29 9.14 5.04
N GLY A 57 10.59 9.44 4.89
CA GLY A 57 11.21 10.65 5.44
C GLY A 57 10.76 11.93 4.72
N GLN A 58 11.32 13.07 5.15
CA GLN A 58 11.07 14.37 4.50
C GLN A 58 11.56 14.42 3.04
N ASP A 59 12.51 13.57 2.67
CA ASP A 59 13.03 13.39 1.32
C ASP A 59 12.18 12.46 0.45
N GLY A 60 11.09 11.92 1.01
CA GLY A 60 10.18 11.01 0.32
C GLY A 60 10.80 9.65 0.04
N LYS A 61 11.83 9.23 0.77
CA LYS A 61 12.44 7.89 0.63
C LYS A 61 12.12 7.00 1.82
N ALA A 62 12.03 5.70 1.56
CA ALA A 62 11.88 4.66 2.57
C ALA A 62 12.61 3.39 2.12
N THR A 63 13.22 2.67 3.05
CA THR A 63 13.91 1.40 2.78
C THR A 63 13.16 0.28 3.49
N CYS A 64 12.90 -0.81 2.78
CA CYS A 64 12.27 -1.97 3.39
C CYS A 64 13.24 -2.66 4.38
N PRO A 65 12.82 -2.95 5.63
CA PRO A 65 13.70 -3.56 6.62
C PRO A 65 14.14 -4.98 6.27
N GLU A 66 13.30 -5.75 5.57
CA GLU A 66 13.56 -7.13 5.17
C GLU A 66 14.36 -7.21 3.86
N SER A 67 13.80 -6.77 2.74
CA SER A 67 14.44 -6.91 1.42
C SER A 67 15.57 -5.93 1.14
N LYS A 68 15.70 -4.86 1.92
CA LYS A 68 16.62 -3.73 1.70
C LYS A 68 16.37 -2.96 0.40
N ASP A 69 15.23 -3.18 -0.26
CA ASP A 69 14.81 -2.38 -1.40
C ASP A 69 14.45 -0.95 -0.97
N ASP A 70 14.82 0.01 -1.83
CA ASP A 70 14.47 1.41 -1.66
C ASP A 70 13.19 1.77 -2.42
N TYR A 71 12.40 2.65 -1.80
CA TYR A 71 11.14 3.14 -2.32
C TYR A 71 11.14 4.66 -2.29
N GLN A 72 10.44 5.26 -3.25
CA GLN A 72 10.27 6.70 -3.34
C GLN A 72 8.78 7.07 -3.42
N LEU A 73 8.37 8.00 -2.58
CA LEU A 73 7.06 8.64 -2.60
C LEU A 73 7.16 9.96 -3.36
N LYS A 74 6.52 10.03 -4.52
CA LYS A 74 6.45 11.24 -5.36
C LYS A 74 5.01 11.46 -5.82
N PHE A 75 4.52 12.69 -5.69
CA PHE A 75 3.16 13.07 -6.11
C PHE A 75 2.03 12.18 -5.54
N GLY A 76 2.24 11.60 -4.36
CA GLY A 76 1.27 10.70 -3.73
C GLY A 76 1.31 9.25 -4.22
N GLU A 77 2.29 8.89 -5.05
CA GLU A 77 2.50 7.52 -5.54
C GLU A 77 3.84 6.96 -5.07
N VAL A 78 3.85 5.66 -4.79
CA VAL A 78 5.05 4.93 -4.37
C VAL A 78 5.59 4.11 -5.53
N THR A 79 6.88 4.24 -5.79
CA THR A 79 7.62 3.42 -6.74
C THR A 79 8.86 2.83 -6.09
N LYS A 80 9.15 1.56 -6.38
CA LYS A 80 10.44 0.96 -6.06
C LYS A 80 11.54 1.65 -6.88
N VAL A 81 12.64 2.00 -6.23
CA VAL A 81 13.83 2.54 -6.88
C VAL A 81 14.67 1.33 -7.30
N GLU A 82 14.68 1.03 -8.59
CA GLU A 82 15.65 0.07 -9.13
C GLU A 82 17.01 0.78 -9.22
N GLY A 83 18.00 0.23 -8.52
CA GLY A 83 19.39 0.70 -8.54
C GLY A 83 20.17 0.21 -9.75
#